data_AF-A0A7R9MSC4-F1
#
_entry.id   AF-A0A7R9MSC4-F1
#
_cell.length_a   1.000
_cell.length_b   1.000
_cell.length_c   1.000
_cell.angle_alpha   90.00
_cell.angle_beta   90.00
_cell.angle_gamma   90.00
#
_symmetry.space_group_name_H-M   'P 1'
#
loop_
_entity.id
_entity.type
_entity.pdbx_description
1 polymer ?
#
loop_
_entity_poly.entity_id
_entity_poly.type
_entity_poly.pdbx_seq_one_letter_code
_entity_poly.pdbx_strand_id
1 'polypeptide(L)'
;MTDNLCCDPSVDCDEPPIIGDPWSASIPPNLDYILRIEEGVVHVYKTKDDLEDGRRAPYPVTTFNHFIDDMKFLCRTITDGPLKSFCFKRLAYLSHKFQLHVLLNDLQELKAQKQVPHRDFYNVRKVDTHVHAASCMNQKHLLRFIKKTIKTRKDDKVCLDGSGKALTLEQVFNLLQLTSYDLSVDMLDVHADRNTFHRFDKFNT
;
A
#
# COMPACT_ATOMS: atom_id res chain seq x y z
N MET A 1 -29.84 4.11 -29.75
CA MET A 1 -30.07 3.08 -28.71
C MET A 1 -29.36 3.55 -27.47
N THR A 2 -30.10 4.26 -26.64
CA THR A 2 -29.66 4.81 -25.35
C THR A 2 -30.04 3.80 -24.28
N ASP A 3 -29.09 2.97 -23.86
CA ASP A 3 -29.30 2.12 -22.70
C ASP A 3 -29.09 2.96 -21.45
N ASN A 4 -30.21 3.41 -20.89
CA ASN A 4 -30.30 3.98 -19.55
C ASN A 4 -29.87 2.91 -18.53
N LEU A 5 -28.63 2.97 -18.09
CA LEU A 5 -28.20 2.40 -16.82
C LEU A 5 -28.78 3.26 -15.68
N CYS A 6 -30.10 3.20 -15.50
CA CYS A 6 -30.72 3.61 -14.25
C CYS A 6 -30.43 2.51 -13.23
N CYS A 7 -29.52 2.79 -12.29
CA CYS A 7 -29.43 2.00 -11.06
C CYS A 7 -30.80 1.99 -10.39
N ASP A 8 -31.29 0.81 -10.04
CA ASP A 8 -32.53 0.62 -9.32
C ASP A 8 -32.50 1.42 -7.99
N PRO A 9 -33.43 2.37 -7.77
CA PRO A 9 -33.45 3.22 -6.58
C PRO A 9 -33.77 2.47 -5.29
N SER A 10 -34.12 1.17 -5.35
CA SER A 10 -34.34 0.31 -4.18
C SER A 10 -33.08 -0.36 -3.65
N VAL A 11 -31.96 -0.29 -4.39
CA VAL A 11 -30.69 -0.86 -3.94
C VAL A 11 -29.96 0.18 -3.12
N ASP A 12 -30.01 0.03 -1.80
CA ASP A 12 -29.14 0.75 -0.88
C ASP A 12 -27.69 0.28 -1.08
N CYS A 13 -27.02 0.89 -2.05
CA CYS A 13 -25.60 0.68 -2.35
C CYS A 13 -24.68 1.24 -1.26
N ASP A 14 -25.22 1.82 -0.18
CA ASP A 14 -24.44 2.61 0.76
C ASP A 14 -23.83 1.83 1.92
N GLU A 15 -23.98 0.52 2.07
CA GLU A 15 -23.08 -0.26 2.93
C GLU A 15 -22.73 -1.61 2.27
N PRO A 16 -21.43 -2.00 2.19
CA PRO A 16 -21.12 -3.37 1.85
C PRO A 16 -21.82 -4.25 2.90
N PRO A 17 -22.65 -5.23 2.50
CA PRO A 17 -23.33 -6.07 3.47
C PRO A 17 -22.25 -6.72 4.34
N ILE A 18 -22.35 -6.52 5.67
CA ILE A 18 -21.47 -7.20 6.62
C ILE A 18 -21.95 -8.66 6.67
N ILE A 19 -21.46 -9.46 5.72
CA ILE A 19 -21.68 -10.90 5.68
C ILE A 19 -20.76 -11.52 6.74
N GLY A 20 -21.13 -11.39 8.02
CA GLY A 20 -20.45 -12.04 9.15
C GLY A 20 -19.22 -11.31 9.71
N ASP A 21 -18.57 -11.95 10.69
CA ASP A 21 -17.32 -11.45 11.28
C ASP A 21 -16.17 -11.59 10.27
N PRO A 22 -15.54 -10.49 9.81
CA PRO A 22 -14.48 -10.53 8.81
C PRO A 22 -13.22 -11.28 9.28
N TRP A 23 -13.09 -11.54 10.58
CA TRP A 23 -11.97 -12.29 11.16
C TRP A 23 -12.29 -13.78 11.39
N SER A 24 -13.51 -14.22 11.12
CA SER A 24 -13.98 -15.60 11.30
C SER A 24 -13.60 -16.54 10.14
N ALA A 25 -12.36 -16.46 9.65
CA ALA A 25 -11.87 -17.34 8.60
C ALA A 25 -11.43 -18.70 9.17
N SER A 26 -11.96 -19.80 8.63
CA SER A 26 -11.46 -21.14 8.97
C SER A 26 -10.09 -21.37 8.31
N ILE A 27 -9.09 -21.73 9.11
CA ILE A 27 -7.75 -22.03 8.61
C ILE A 27 -7.80 -23.44 7.98
N PRO A 28 -7.46 -23.60 6.69
CA PRO A 28 -7.48 -24.91 6.04
C PRO A 28 -6.43 -25.86 6.65
N PRO A 29 -6.67 -27.18 6.64
CA PRO A 29 -5.70 -28.16 7.13
C PRO A 29 -4.43 -28.17 6.27
N ASN A 30 -3.31 -28.59 6.86
CA ASN A 30 -2.06 -28.76 6.14
C ASN A 30 -2.23 -29.82 5.03
N LEU A 31 -1.71 -29.53 3.83
CA LEU A 31 -1.74 -30.44 2.68
C LEU A 31 -0.48 -31.34 2.60
N ASP A 32 0.48 -31.15 3.50
CA ASP A 32 1.75 -31.88 3.57
C ASP A 32 2.59 -31.83 2.28
N TYR A 33 2.39 -30.78 1.47
CA TYR A 33 3.17 -30.53 0.27
C TYR A 33 4.60 -30.09 0.61
N ILE A 34 5.53 -30.41 -0.28
CA ILE A 34 6.94 -30.12 -0.12
C ILE A 34 7.29 -28.92 -1.01
N LEU A 35 7.99 -27.95 -0.42
CA LEU A 35 8.47 -26.76 -1.11
C LEU A 35 9.98 -26.89 -1.35
N ARG A 36 10.42 -26.64 -2.59
CA ARG A 36 11.84 -26.59 -2.94
C ARG A 36 12.12 -25.36 -3.78
N ILE A 37 13.22 -24.67 -3.47
CA ILE A 37 13.71 -23.55 -4.28
C ILE A 37 14.64 -24.11 -5.36
N GLU A 38 14.34 -23.80 -6.62
CA GLU A 38 15.15 -24.15 -7.78
C GLU A 38 15.34 -22.88 -8.61
N GLU A 39 16.58 -22.50 -8.90
CA GLU A 39 16.91 -21.27 -9.63
C GLU A 39 16.27 -19.99 -9.04
N GLY A 40 16.07 -19.95 -7.72
CA GLY A 40 15.44 -18.82 -7.02
C GLY A 40 13.91 -18.82 -7.07
N VAL A 41 13.28 -19.82 -7.68
CA VAL A 41 11.83 -19.98 -7.74
C VAL A 41 11.37 -21.11 -6.83
N VAL A 42 10.31 -20.87 -6.05
CA VAL A 42 9.70 -21.90 -5.19
C VAL A 42 8.81 -22.79 -6.04
N HIS A 43 9.13 -24.07 -6.10
CA HIS A 43 8.29 -25.10 -6.69
C HIS A 43 7.62 -25.95 -5.61
N VAL A 44 6.42 -26.43 -5.93
CA VAL A 44 5.58 -27.23 -5.03
C VAL A 44 5.53 -28.67 -5.54
N TYR A 45 5.71 -29.62 -4.64
CA TYR A 45 5.64 -31.06 -4.87
C TYR A 45 4.58 -31.66 -3.95
N LYS A 46 3.69 -32.51 -4.49
CA LYS A 46 2.57 -33.06 -3.69
C LYS A 46 3.02 -34.15 -2.73
N THR A 47 4.01 -34.94 -3.12
CA THR A 47 4.52 -36.08 -2.34
C THR A 47 6.05 -36.12 -2.38
N LYS A 48 6.65 -36.97 -1.54
CA LYS A 48 8.11 -37.21 -1.56
C LYS A 48 8.55 -37.87 -2.86
N ASP A 49 7.76 -38.81 -3.36
CA ASP A 49 8.04 -39.50 -4.63
C ASP A 49 8.04 -38.51 -5.80
N ASP A 50 7.10 -37.56 -5.82
CA ASP A 50 7.08 -36.51 -6.85
C ASP A 50 8.31 -35.60 -6.79
N LEU A 51 8.87 -35.36 -5.61
CA LEU A 51 10.11 -34.60 -5.45
C LEU A 51 11.32 -35.38 -5.99
N GLU A 52 11.38 -36.69 -5.72
CA GLU A 52 12.46 -37.56 -6.20
C GLU A 52 12.41 -37.72 -7.73
N ASP A 53 11.21 -37.85 -8.30
CA ASP A 53 10.97 -37.93 -9.75
C ASP A 53 11.07 -36.56 -10.47
N GLY A 54 11.18 -35.46 -9.74
CA GLY A 54 11.15 -34.10 -10.30
C GLY A 54 9.79 -33.70 -10.89
N ARG A 55 8.71 -34.38 -10.51
CA ARG A 55 7.33 -34.11 -10.96
C ARG A 55 6.72 -32.94 -10.19
N ARG A 56 7.02 -31.73 -10.65
CA ARG A 56 6.48 -30.47 -10.11
C ARG A 56 4.96 -30.40 -10.24
N ALA A 57 4.29 -29.77 -9.27
CA ALA A 57 2.90 -29.37 -9.42
C ALA A 57 2.72 -28.37 -10.58
N PRO A 58 1.64 -28.45 -11.36
CA PRO A 58 1.47 -27.70 -12.61
C PRO A 58 1.01 -26.25 -12.38
N TYR A 59 1.77 -25.49 -11.59
CA TYR A 59 1.54 -24.06 -11.41
C TYR A 59 2.23 -23.28 -12.53
N PRO A 60 1.58 -22.23 -13.09
CA PRO A 60 2.20 -21.40 -14.11
C PRO A 60 3.34 -20.61 -13.49
N VAL A 61 4.56 -20.95 -13.88
CA VAL A 61 5.78 -20.30 -13.40
C VAL A 61 6.56 -19.82 -14.63
N THR A 62 6.79 -18.51 -14.70
CA THR A 62 7.67 -17.93 -15.71
C THR A 62 9.11 -18.08 -15.27
N THR A 63 9.98 -18.56 -16.16
CA THR A 63 11.42 -18.66 -15.86
C THR A 63 12.06 -17.27 -15.83
N PHE A 64 13.14 -17.13 -15.07
CA PHE A 64 13.89 -15.87 -15.01
C PHE A 64 14.36 -15.41 -16.39
N ASN A 65 14.84 -16.33 -17.23
CA ASN A 65 15.28 -16.02 -18.60
C ASN A 65 14.14 -15.47 -19.46
N HIS A 66 12.94 -16.07 -19.38
CA HIS A 66 11.78 -15.57 -20.12
C HIS A 66 11.37 -14.18 -19.66
N PHE A 67 11.36 -13.93 -18.34
CA PHE A 67 11.14 -12.59 -17.78
C PHE A 67 12.14 -11.55 -18.31
N ILE A 68 13.42 -11.90 -18.36
CA ILE A 68 14.48 -11.02 -18.87
C ILE A 68 14.29 -10.71 -20.35
N ASP A 69 13.92 -11.70 -21.16
CA ASP A 69 13.69 -11.49 -22.59
C ASP A 69 12.45 -10.64 -22.86
N ASP A 70 11.37 -10.84 -22.11
CA ASP A 70 10.17 -9.98 -22.13
C ASP A 70 10.51 -8.54 -21.70
N MET A 71 11.32 -8.38 -20.65
CA MET A 71 11.77 -7.06 -20.20
C MET A 71 12.61 -6.37 -21.28
N LYS A 72 13.55 -7.06 -21.93
CA LYS A 72 14.35 -6.51 -23.04
C LYS A 72 13.47 -6.13 -24.22
N PHE A 73 12.45 -6.95 -24.53
CA PHE A 73 11.47 -6.61 -25.57
C PHE A 73 10.75 -5.31 -25.22
N LEU A 74 10.20 -5.20 -24.02
CA LEU A 74 9.51 -4.00 -23.55
C LEU A 74 10.42 -2.76 -23.56
N CYS A 75 11.67 -2.88 -23.10
CA CYS A 75 12.65 -1.80 -23.17
C CYS A 75 12.90 -1.34 -24.61
N ARG A 76 13.07 -2.26 -25.56
CA ARG A 76 13.23 -1.93 -26.99
C ARG A 76 12.01 -1.19 -27.53
N THR A 77 10.81 -1.67 -27.21
CA THR A 77 9.54 -1.05 -27.61
C THR A 77 9.40 0.37 -27.04
N ILE A 78 9.77 0.61 -25.78
CA ILE A 78 9.72 1.94 -25.16
C ILE A 78 10.70 2.91 -25.83
N THR A 79 11.87 2.42 -26.25
CA THR A 79 12.88 3.25 -26.92
C THR A 79 12.60 3.51 -28.40
N ASP A 80 11.61 2.84 -29.00
CA ASP A 80 11.25 3.05 -30.39
C ASP A 80 10.70 4.47 -30.63
N GLY A 81 11.41 5.25 -31.45
CA GLY A 81 11.10 6.66 -31.70
C GLY A 81 9.72 6.91 -32.34
N PRO A 82 9.38 6.20 -33.43
CA PRO A 82 8.05 6.29 -34.05
C PRO A 82 6.92 5.94 -33.09
N LEU A 83 7.02 4.83 -32.36
CA LEU A 83 6.02 4.41 -31.39
C LEU A 83 5.87 5.41 -30.24
N LYS A 84 6.98 5.89 -29.69
CA LYS A 84 6.97 6.93 -28.64
C LYS A 84 6.27 8.19 -29.12
N SER A 85 6.56 8.64 -30.34
CA SER A 85 5.94 9.82 -30.95
C SER A 85 4.43 9.61 -31.19
N PHE A 86 4.04 8.41 -31.63
CA PHE A 86 2.63 8.06 -31.80
C PHE A 86 1.87 8.03 -30.47
N CYS A 87 2.42 7.37 -29.46
CA CYS A 87 1.85 7.32 -28.10
C CYS A 87 1.72 8.73 -27.51
N PHE A 88 2.72 9.59 -27.68
CA PHE A 88 2.64 10.98 -27.24
C PHE A 88 1.48 11.73 -27.91
N LYS A 89 1.35 11.65 -29.24
CA LYS A 89 0.23 12.28 -29.97
C LYS A 89 -1.13 11.76 -29.50
N ARG A 90 -1.25 10.45 -29.26
CA ARG A 90 -2.48 9.83 -28.75
C ARG A 90 -2.82 10.30 -27.34
N LEU A 91 -1.85 10.35 -26.43
CA LEU A 91 -2.05 10.84 -25.07
C LEU A 91 -2.44 12.33 -25.08
N ALA A 92 -1.79 13.14 -25.92
CA ALA A 92 -2.16 14.54 -26.10
C ALA A 92 -3.59 14.66 -26.62
N TYR A 93 -3.99 13.89 -27.63
CA TYR A 93 -5.36 13.87 -28.13
C TYR A 93 -6.38 13.51 -27.03
N LEU A 94 -6.12 12.47 -26.25
CA LEU A 94 -7.01 12.06 -25.15
C LEU A 94 -7.14 13.15 -24.08
N SER A 95 -6.03 13.82 -23.75
CA SER A 95 -6.02 14.95 -22.81
C SER A 95 -6.89 16.12 -23.33
N HIS A 96 -6.69 16.54 -24.59
CA HIS A 96 -7.49 17.61 -25.20
C HIS A 96 -8.97 17.23 -25.33
N LYS A 97 -9.26 15.96 -25.67
CA LYS A 97 -10.64 15.45 -25.72
C LYS A 97 -11.31 15.56 -24.35
N PHE A 98 -10.59 15.22 -23.27
CA PHE A 98 -11.10 15.35 -21.91
C PHE A 98 -11.30 16.83 -21.52
N GLN A 99 -10.36 17.71 -21.85
CA GLN A 99 -10.52 19.16 -21.63
C GLN A 99 -11.75 19.72 -22.33
N LEU A 100 -12.00 19.32 -23.58
CA LEU A 100 -13.20 19.72 -24.31
C LEU A 100 -14.47 19.19 -23.65
N HIS A 101 -14.45 17.94 -23.18
CA HIS A 101 -15.56 17.37 -22.44
C HIS A 101 -15.89 18.18 -21.18
N VAL A 102 -14.88 18.55 -20.37
CA VAL A 102 -15.07 19.42 -19.20
C VAL A 102 -15.70 20.76 -19.62
N LEU A 103 -15.15 21.44 -20.64
CA LEU A 103 -15.68 22.73 -21.10
C LEU A 103 -17.15 22.66 -21.54
N LEU A 104 -17.57 21.55 -22.15
CA LEU A 104 -18.93 21.38 -22.66
C LEU A 104 -19.91 20.89 -21.59
N ASN A 105 -19.45 20.16 -20.57
CA ASN A 105 -20.33 19.40 -19.66
C ASN A 105 -20.23 19.79 -18.19
N ASP A 106 -19.31 20.66 -17.78
CA ASP A 106 -19.07 21.04 -16.37
C ASP A 106 -20.36 21.45 -15.64
N LEU A 107 -21.19 22.31 -16.25
CA LEU A 107 -22.46 22.74 -15.65
C LEU A 107 -23.48 21.61 -15.52
N GLN A 108 -23.49 20.66 -16.46
CA GLN A 108 -24.40 19.51 -16.42
C GLN A 108 -23.97 18.53 -15.33
N GLU A 109 -22.68 18.25 -15.22
CA GLU A 109 -22.10 17.39 -14.17
C GLU A 109 -22.29 18.00 -12.78
N LEU A 110 -22.07 19.30 -12.62
CA LEU A 110 -22.32 20.01 -11.37
C LEU A 110 -23.81 19.94 -10.96
N LYS A 111 -24.73 20.05 -11.93
CA LYS A 111 -26.16 19.89 -11.67
C LYS A 111 -26.49 18.46 -11.25
N ALA A 112 -25.92 17.45 -11.91
CA ALA A 112 -26.11 16.05 -11.56
C ALA A 112 -25.60 15.73 -10.14
N GLN A 113 -24.43 16.25 -9.75
CA GLN A 113 -23.91 16.11 -8.39
C GLN A 113 -24.85 16.73 -7.35
N LYS A 114 -25.41 17.92 -7.61
CA LYS A 114 -26.37 18.59 -6.71
C LYS A 114 -27.70 17.84 -6.57
N GLN A 115 -28.07 17.01 -7.55
CA GLN A 115 -29.29 16.21 -7.49
C GLN A 115 -29.17 15.00 -6.56
N VAL A 116 -27.96 14.60 -6.18
CA VAL A 116 -27.72 13.48 -5.26
C VAL A 116 -27.36 14.05 -3.88
N PRO A 117 -28.34 14.23 -2.97
CA PRO A 117 -28.07 14.74 -1.64
C PRO A 117 -27.16 13.76 -0.89
N HIS A 118 -26.36 14.28 0.04
CA HIS A 118 -25.45 13.50 0.88
C HIS A 118 -24.34 12.72 0.16
N ARG A 119 -24.14 12.86 -1.17
CA ARG A 119 -22.95 12.34 -1.86
C ARG A 119 -21.97 13.46 -2.24
N ASP A 120 -21.35 14.04 -1.22
CA ASP A 120 -20.33 15.07 -1.36
C ASP A 120 -18.92 14.52 -1.11
N PHE A 121 -17.93 15.41 -1.17
CA PHE A 121 -16.54 15.04 -0.91
C PHE A 121 -16.34 14.37 0.47
N TYR A 122 -17.09 14.70 1.50
CA TYR A 122 -16.88 14.12 2.83
C TYR A 122 -17.48 12.72 2.95
N ASN A 123 -18.59 12.47 2.27
CA ASN A 123 -19.31 11.21 2.35
C ASN A 123 -18.83 10.16 1.33
N VAL A 124 -18.11 10.59 0.28
CA VAL A 124 -17.48 9.65 -0.65
C VAL A 124 -16.31 8.94 0.02
N ARG A 125 -16.39 7.61 0.04
CA ARG A 125 -15.35 6.70 0.52
C ARG A 125 -14.11 6.82 -0.35
N LYS A 126 -12.98 7.08 0.30
CA LYS A 126 -11.67 7.18 -0.34
C LYS A 126 -10.70 6.28 0.38
N VAL A 127 -9.84 5.65 -0.39
CA VAL A 127 -8.79 4.76 0.10
C VAL A 127 -7.46 5.36 -0.28
N ASP A 128 -6.56 5.46 0.69
CA ASP A 128 -5.16 5.73 0.42
C ASP A 128 -4.54 4.44 -0.13
N THR A 129 -4.06 4.50 -1.37
CA THR A 129 -3.51 3.34 -2.09
C THR A 129 -2.01 3.16 -1.86
N HIS A 130 -1.35 4.11 -1.18
CA HIS A 130 0.08 4.08 -0.95
C HIS A 130 0.44 4.70 0.40
N VAL A 131 0.27 3.90 1.46
CA VAL A 131 0.62 4.26 2.84
C VAL A 131 1.63 3.26 3.41
N HIS A 132 2.66 3.76 4.07
CA HIS A 132 3.57 2.94 4.85
C HIS A 132 3.05 2.83 6.29
N ALA A 133 2.89 1.60 6.80
CA ALA A 133 2.33 1.38 8.14
C ALA A 133 3.10 2.12 9.24
N ALA A 134 4.43 2.21 9.15
CA ALA A 134 5.25 2.94 10.12
C ALA A 134 4.98 4.46 10.12
N SER A 135 4.56 5.02 8.98
CA SER A 135 4.33 6.45 8.77
C SER A 135 2.84 6.82 8.80
N CYS A 136 1.95 5.90 9.18
CA CYS A 136 0.51 6.15 9.15
C CYS A 136 0.03 7.15 10.21
N MET A 137 0.86 7.43 11.23
CA MET A 137 0.50 8.29 12.34
C MET A 137 1.02 9.71 12.16
N ASN A 138 0.18 10.69 12.51
CA ASN A 138 0.60 12.08 12.56
C ASN A 138 1.69 12.29 13.64
N GLN A 139 2.72 13.08 13.32
CA GLN A 139 3.83 13.44 14.22
C GLN A 139 3.38 13.95 15.60
N LYS A 140 2.32 14.77 15.66
CA LYS A 140 1.76 15.32 16.90
C LYS A 140 1.11 14.22 17.74
N HIS A 141 0.47 13.26 17.07
CA HIS A 141 -0.14 12.12 17.74
C HIS A 141 0.92 11.21 18.35
N LEU A 142 1.96 10.88 17.58
CA LEU A 142 3.10 10.09 18.04
C LEU A 142 3.82 10.77 19.22
N LEU A 143 4.13 12.05 19.11
CA LEU A 143 4.75 12.82 20.20
C LEU A 143 3.92 12.75 21.48
N ARG A 144 2.61 12.95 21.37
CA ARG A 144 1.70 12.87 22.52
C ARG A 144 1.67 11.47 23.13
N PHE A 145 1.71 10.43 22.30
CA PHE A 145 1.79 9.05 22.74
C PHE A 145 3.09 8.78 23.53
N ILE A 146 4.24 9.20 23.00
CA ILE A 146 5.54 9.03 23.67
C ILE A 146 5.53 9.76 25.02
N LYS A 147 5.13 11.04 25.05
CA LYS A 147 5.06 11.83 26.30
C LYS A 147 4.12 11.20 27.33
N LYS A 148 2.96 10.67 26.92
CA LYS A 148 2.02 10.00 27.82
C LYS A 148 2.61 8.69 28.37
N THR A 149 3.29 7.92 27.53
CA THR A 149 3.88 6.63 27.91
C THR A 149 5.00 6.83 28.94
N ILE A 150 5.87 7.81 28.77
CA ILE A 150 6.92 8.15 29.76
C ILE A 150 6.30 8.50 31.12
N LYS A 151 5.21 9.27 31.15
CA LYS A 151 4.58 9.69 32.41
C LYS A 151 3.86 8.55 33.14
N THR A 152 3.34 7.57 32.41
CA THR A 152 2.44 6.54 32.96
C THR A 152 3.10 5.17 33.12
N ARG A 153 4.17 4.90 32.37
CA ARG A 153 4.79 3.57 32.23
C ARG A 153 6.32 3.66 32.27
N LYS A 154 6.85 4.49 33.17
CA LYS A 154 8.29 4.79 33.27
C LYS A 154 9.15 3.58 33.69
N ASP A 155 8.55 2.67 34.47
CA ASP A 155 9.21 1.48 35.02
C ASP A 155 9.16 0.26 34.09
N ASP A 156 8.49 0.39 32.93
CA ASP A 156 8.39 -0.69 31.96
C ASP A 156 9.75 -0.99 31.33
N LYS A 157 10.10 -2.27 31.24
CA LYS A 157 11.31 -2.73 30.56
C LYS A 157 11.10 -2.70 29.05
N VAL A 158 11.89 -1.91 28.33
CA VAL A 158 11.67 -1.61 26.89
C VAL A 158 12.79 -2.07 25.97
N CYS A 159 14.03 -2.18 26.46
CA CYS A 159 15.16 -2.66 25.67
C CYS A 159 16.21 -3.36 26.53
N LEU A 160 17.15 -4.05 25.88
CA LEU A 160 18.34 -4.60 26.52
C LEU A 160 19.54 -3.71 26.20
N ASP A 161 20.44 -3.51 27.15
CA ASP A 161 21.72 -2.86 26.88
C ASP A 161 22.69 -3.81 26.16
N GLY A 162 23.88 -3.30 25.79
CA GLY A 162 24.92 -4.10 25.13
C GLY A 162 25.48 -5.25 25.98
N SER A 163 25.17 -5.29 27.27
CA SER A 163 25.51 -6.39 28.19
C SER A 163 24.35 -7.37 28.41
N GLY A 164 23.20 -7.16 27.76
CA GLY A 164 22.00 -7.99 27.88
C GLY A 164 21.11 -7.66 29.08
N LYS A 165 21.37 -6.58 29.82
CA LYS A 165 20.55 -6.16 30.96
C LYS A 165 19.33 -5.38 30.46
N ALA A 166 18.16 -5.72 30.99
CA ALA A 166 16.92 -4.99 30.67
C ALA A 166 16.91 -3.58 31.28
N LEU A 167 16.64 -2.59 30.44
CA LEU A 167 16.49 -1.18 30.79
C LEU A 167 15.02 -0.78 30.84
N THR A 168 14.67 0.02 31.85
CA THR A 168 13.35 0.65 31.93
C THR A 168 13.24 1.85 30.99
N LEU A 169 12.01 2.26 30.65
CA LEU A 169 11.78 3.44 29.82
C LEU A 169 12.41 4.70 30.42
N GLU A 170 12.37 4.87 31.74
CA GLU A 170 13.04 5.96 32.45
C GLU A 170 14.58 5.90 32.28
N GLN A 171 15.17 4.71 32.39
CA GLN A 171 16.62 4.53 32.20
C GLN A 171 17.05 4.85 30.77
N VAL A 172 16.26 4.48 29.77
CA VAL A 172 16.52 4.84 28.36
C VAL A 172 16.52 6.34 28.16
N PHE A 173 15.52 7.05 28.70
CA PHE A 173 15.45 8.51 28.59
C PHE A 173 16.62 9.22 29.30
N ASN A 174 17.03 8.70 30.46
CA ASN A 174 18.19 9.21 31.18
C ASN A 174 19.51 9.01 30.39
N LEU A 175 19.66 7.87 29.70
CA LEU A 175 20.83 7.61 28.85
C LEU A 175 20.89 8.54 27.63
N LEU A 176 19.72 8.83 27.03
CA LEU A 176 19.60 9.78 25.92
C LEU A 176 19.73 11.24 26.37
N GLN A 177 19.81 11.51 27.68
CA GLN A 177 19.81 12.86 28.26
C GLN A 177 18.62 13.70 27.81
N LEU A 178 17.45 13.07 27.66
CA LEU A 178 16.21 13.71 27.22
C LEU A 178 15.18 13.69 28.34
N THR A 179 14.44 14.78 28.49
CA THR A 179 13.21 14.79 29.30
C THR A 179 11.97 14.82 28.42
N SER A 180 10.83 14.46 29.00
CA SER A 180 9.53 14.56 28.30
C SER A 180 9.16 15.99 27.88
N TYR A 181 9.77 17.01 28.50
CA TYR A 181 9.59 18.41 28.14
C TYR A 181 10.38 18.78 26.88
N ASP A 182 11.59 18.25 26.75
CA ASP A 182 12.52 18.56 25.65
C ASP A 182 12.06 17.95 24.32
N LEU A 183 11.30 16.84 24.36
CA LEU A 183 10.77 16.21 23.17
C LEU A 183 9.87 17.17 22.37
N SER A 184 10.30 17.48 21.15
CA SER A 184 9.54 18.23 20.15
C SER A 184 9.23 17.35 18.94
N VAL A 185 8.40 17.86 18.02
CA VAL A 185 8.18 17.20 16.72
C VAL A 185 9.49 17.11 15.94
N ASP A 186 10.31 18.16 15.97
CA ASP A 186 11.56 18.23 15.20
C ASP A 186 12.59 17.24 15.73
N MET A 187 12.60 16.96 17.04
CA MET A 187 13.46 15.92 17.62
C MET A 187 13.07 14.49 17.22
N LEU A 188 11.82 14.28 16.78
CA LEU A 188 11.38 12.95 16.33
C LEU A 188 11.81 12.65 14.89
N ASP A 189 12.31 13.64 14.15
CA ASP A 189 12.77 13.51 12.76
C ASP A 189 11.77 12.80 11.82
N VAL A 190 10.48 12.92 12.13
CA VAL A 190 9.39 12.27 11.38
C VAL A 190 8.99 13.13 10.19
N HIS A 191 9.77 13.09 9.13
CA HIS A 191 9.52 13.84 7.91
C HIS A 191 8.72 13.03 6.87
N ALA A 192 7.51 13.51 6.57
CA ALA A 192 6.76 13.11 5.38
C ALA A 192 6.59 14.36 4.49
N ASP A 193 7.43 14.50 3.47
CA ASP A 193 7.37 15.62 2.53
C ASP A 193 6.75 15.18 1.18
N ARG A 194 6.30 16.13 0.38
CA ARG A 194 5.68 15.83 -0.94
C ARG A 194 6.66 15.23 -1.95
N ASN A 195 7.97 15.32 -1.68
CA ASN A 195 9.06 14.84 -2.52
C ASN A 195 9.60 13.48 -2.04
N THR A 196 9.07 12.92 -0.94
CA THR A 196 9.56 11.67 -0.34
C THR A 196 9.25 10.48 -1.26
N PHE A 197 8.29 10.65 -2.18
CA PHE A 197 7.97 9.71 -3.26
C PHE A 197 9.16 9.43 -4.21
N HIS A 198 10.12 10.35 -4.30
CA HIS A 198 11.32 10.20 -5.14
C HIS A 198 12.63 10.14 -4.34
N ARG A 199 12.57 10.20 -3.01
CA ARG A 199 13.72 10.23 -2.11
C ARG A 199 13.77 8.94 -1.28
N PHE A 200 14.06 7.85 -1.98
CA PHE A 200 14.26 6.54 -1.34
C PHE A 200 15.46 6.49 -0.39
N ASP A 201 16.36 7.47 -0.45
CA ASP A 201 17.50 7.63 0.44
C ASP A 201 17.11 7.89 1.91
N LYS A 202 15.89 8.38 2.17
CA LYS A 202 15.36 8.57 3.54
C LYS A 202 14.85 7.29 4.22
N PHE A 203 14.84 6.13 3.54
CA PHE A 203 14.36 4.87 4.15
C PHE A 203 15.42 4.15 5.02
N ASN A 204 16.68 4.58 4.97
CA ASN A 204 17.78 3.96 5.72
C ASN A 204 18.18 4.74 6.98
N THR A 205 17.43 5.78 7.33
CA THR A 205 17.57 6.57 8.56
C THR A 205 16.50 6.19 9.57
#